data_AF-A0AA38SZB8-F1
#
_entry.id   AF-A0AA38SZB8-F1
#
_cell.length_a   1.000
_cell.length_b   1.000
_cell.length_c   1.000
_cell.angle_alpha   90.00
_cell.angle_beta   90.00
_cell.angle_gamma   90.00
#
_symmetry.space_group_name_H-M   'P 1'
#
loop_
_entity.id
_entity.type
_entity.pdbx_description
1 polymer ?
#
loop_
_entity_poly.entity_id
_entity_poly.type
_entity_poly.pdbx_seq_one_letter_code
_entity_poly.pdbx_strand_id
1 'polypeptide(L)'
;MSGGISEILVENAKLFDSVTGIAFLTSKGRGGYIKDVMLSDIDFRNVILAIKLTGDCSTHPDDKFDPEALPIVNGITFKNIVGMNVTIAGNFSGIPESPFTGICLSNVAFTLNPKPSTSSEPWVCSNVSGFSEKVSPLPCLELLDSSSSSVCGSLPSSHNRVAVL
;
A
#
# COMPACT_ATOMS: atom_id res chain seq x y z
N MET A 1 -21.68 -7.47 -5.26
CA MET A 1 -20.46 -6.66 -5.50
C MET A 1 -20.13 -5.91 -4.22
N SER A 2 -18.88 -5.94 -3.77
CA SER A 2 -18.47 -5.20 -2.56
C SER A 2 -18.52 -3.69 -2.84
N GLY A 3 -18.71 -2.89 -1.78
CA GLY A 3 -18.57 -1.44 -1.87
C GLY A 3 -17.14 -1.01 -2.19
N GLY A 4 -16.94 0.28 -2.44
CA GLY A 4 -15.62 0.87 -2.61
C GLY A 4 -15.26 1.84 -1.48
N ILE A 5 -13.98 2.08 -1.29
CA ILE A 5 -13.46 3.09 -0.37
C ILE A 5 -12.63 4.10 -1.17
N SER A 6 -12.83 5.39 -0.89
CA SER A 6 -12.05 6.46 -1.48
C SER A 6 -11.90 7.67 -0.59
N GLU A 7 -10.96 8.56 -0.94
CA GLU A 7 -10.74 9.85 -0.27
C GLU A 7 -10.38 9.66 1.21
N ILE A 8 -9.45 8.75 1.47
CA ILE A 8 -9.01 8.43 2.82
C ILE A 8 -7.72 9.18 3.13
N LEU A 9 -7.66 9.77 4.31
CA LEU A 9 -6.47 10.40 4.87
C LEU A 9 -6.14 9.76 6.22
N VAL A 10 -4.91 9.30 6.38
CA VAL A 10 -4.36 8.82 7.65
C VAL A 10 -3.04 9.54 7.88
N GLU A 11 -2.94 10.25 8.99
CA GLU A 11 -1.78 11.08 9.31
C GLU A 11 -1.32 10.87 10.75
N ASN A 12 -0.05 11.14 11.02
CA ASN A 12 0.50 11.20 12.39
C ASN A 12 0.29 9.91 13.20
N ALA A 13 0.48 8.76 12.56
CA ALA A 13 0.26 7.45 13.17
C ALA A 13 1.57 6.80 13.61
N LYS A 14 1.50 5.97 14.65
CA LYS A 14 2.63 5.18 15.15
C LYS A 14 2.23 3.70 15.25
N LEU A 15 2.99 2.84 14.59
CA LEU A 15 2.73 1.40 14.48
C LEU A 15 3.92 0.65 15.10
N PHE A 16 3.66 -0.14 16.14
CA PHE A 16 4.70 -0.82 16.91
C PHE A 16 4.37 -2.29 17.19
N ASP A 17 5.42 -3.11 17.35
CA ASP A 17 5.35 -4.52 17.80
C ASP A 17 4.29 -5.36 17.07
N SER A 18 4.23 -5.21 15.74
CA SER A 18 3.16 -5.74 14.90
C SER A 18 3.68 -6.65 13.79
N VAL A 19 2.89 -7.66 13.41
CA VAL A 19 3.22 -8.52 12.26
C VAL A 19 3.07 -7.75 10.95
N THR A 20 2.03 -6.93 10.82
CA THR A 20 1.82 -6.05 9.66
C THR A 20 1.40 -4.68 10.16
N GLY A 21 1.94 -3.62 9.57
CA GLY A 21 1.56 -2.27 9.94
C GLY A 21 0.34 -1.77 9.15
N ILE A 22 0.51 -1.43 7.87
CA ILE A 22 -0.59 -0.97 7.00
C ILE A 22 -0.91 -2.04 5.97
N ALA A 23 -2.20 -2.36 5.80
CA ALA A 23 -2.65 -3.36 4.84
C ALA A 23 -3.87 -2.90 4.04
N PHE A 24 -3.78 -3.00 2.71
CA PHE A 24 -4.91 -2.96 1.78
C PHE A 24 -5.14 -4.36 1.22
N LEU A 25 -6.32 -4.91 1.48
CA LEU A 25 -6.66 -6.29 1.15
C LEU A 25 -7.86 -6.32 0.22
N THR A 26 -7.73 -6.99 -0.91
CA THR A 26 -8.85 -7.28 -1.81
C THR A 26 -8.60 -8.62 -2.53
N SER A 27 -9.55 -9.06 -3.35
CA SER A 27 -9.40 -10.25 -4.17
C SER A 27 -10.22 -10.19 -5.45
N LYS A 28 -9.84 -11.01 -6.44
CA LYS A 28 -10.72 -11.32 -7.57
C LYS A 28 -12.06 -11.83 -7.02
N GLY A 29 -13.13 -11.28 -7.56
CA GLY A 29 -14.51 -11.54 -7.17
C GLY A 29 -15.09 -10.60 -6.10
N ARG A 30 -14.30 -9.65 -5.57
CA ARG A 30 -14.81 -8.61 -4.67
C ARG A 30 -15.47 -7.46 -5.44
N GLY A 31 -14.92 -7.08 -6.60
CA GLY A 31 -15.30 -5.86 -7.32
C GLY A 31 -14.98 -4.58 -6.54
N GLY A 32 -15.63 -3.46 -6.89
CA GLY A 32 -15.51 -2.20 -6.17
C GLY A 32 -14.16 -1.50 -6.41
N TYR A 33 -13.73 -0.69 -5.43
CA TYR A 33 -12.49 0.08 -5.56
C TYR A 33 -11.84 0.42 -4.21
N ILE A 34 -10.53 0.63 -4.26
CA ILE A 34 -9.72 1.29 -3.22
C ILE A 34 -8.95 2.39 -3.94
N LYS A 35 -9.32 3.65 -3.75
CA LYS A 35 -8.64 4.73 -4.47
C LYS A 35 -8.50 6.03 -3.68
N ASP A 36 -7.62 6.91 -4.14
CA ASP A 36 -7.45 8.26 -3.58
C ASP A 36 -7.18 8.21 -2.07
N VAL A 37 -6.12 7.47 -1.68
CA VAL A 37 -5.72 7.26 -0.28
C VAL A 37 -4.38 7.94 0.00
N MET A 38 -4.30 8.69 1.10
CA MET A 38 -3.08 9.32 1.60
C MET A 38 -2.71 8.81 2.98
N LEU A 39 -1.46 8.41 3.12
CA LEU A 39 -0.83 7.99 4.36
C LEU A 39 0.39 8.89 4.56
N SER A 40 0.33 9.79 5.53
CA SER A 40 1.36 10.80 5.79
C SER A 40 1.90 10.72 7.22
N ASP A 41 3.20 10.98 7.38
CA ASP A 41 3.84 11.17 8.70
C ASP A 41 3.59 9.97 9.64
N ILE A 42 4.05 8.78 9.21
CA ILE A 42 3.84 7.52 9.92
C ILE A 42 5.16 6.93 10.40
N ASP A 43 5.21 6.56 11.68
CA ASP A 43 6.36 5.90 12.30
C ASP A 43 6.10 4.40 12.50
N PHE A 44 7.03 3.55 12.06
CA PHE A 44 7.03 2.11 12.30
C PHE A 44 8.15 1.70 13.27
N ARG A 45 7.87 0.80 14.21
CA ARG A 45 8.90 0.25 15.11
C ARG A 45 8.69 -1.22 15.41
N ASN A 46 9.71 -2.05 15.16
CA ASN A 46 9.61 -3.50 15.39
C ASN A 46 8.40 -4.13 14.67
N VAL A 47 8.33 -3.89 13.36
CA VAL A 47 7.22 -4.38 12.51
C VAL A 47 7.77 -5.38 11.50
N ILE A 48 7.14 -6.54 11.37
CA ILE A 48 7.64 -7.56 10.43
C ILE A 48 7.41 -7.09 8.98
N LEU A 49 6.18 -6.76 8.60
CA LEU A 49 5.84 -6.23 7.27
C LEU A 49 5.27 -4.82 7.40
N ALA A 50 5.98 -3.80 6.93
CA ALA A 50 5.50 -2.43 7.10
C ALA A 50 4.26 -2.15 6.25
N ILE A 51 4.31 -2.40 4.94
CA ILE A 51 3.19 -2.07 4.04
C ILE A 51 2.79 -3.29 3.21
N LYS A 52 1.50 -3.63 3.20
CA LYS A 52 0.95 -4.73 2.41
C LYS A 52 -0.16 -4.22 1.49
N LEU A 53 -0.03 -4.46 0.19
CA LEU A 53 -1.12 -4.31 -0.78
C LEU A 53 -1.27 -5.66 -1.46
N THR A 54 -2.41 -6.34 -1.30
CA THR A 54 -2.61 -7.65 -1.93
C THR A 54 -3.99 -7.82 -2.54
N GLY A 55 -3.99 -8.38 -3.75
CA GLY A 55 -5.17 -8.89 -4.46
C GLY A 55 -5.45 -10.37 -4.24
N ASP A 56 -4.80 -11.02 -3.28
CA ASP A 56 -4.98 -12.45 -2.98
C ASP A 56 -5.52 -12.67 -1.55
N CYS A 57 -6.60 -11.96 -1.21
CA CYS A 57 -7.33 -12.15 0.04
C CYS A 57 -8.56 -13.05 -0.18
N SER A 58 -8.31 -14.34 -0.36
CA SER A 58 -9.29 -15.35 -0.85
C SER A 58 -10.35 -15.82 0.15
N THR A 59 -10.82 -14.94 1.04
CA THR A 59 -11.96 -15.26 1.93
C THR A 59 -13.25 -14.66 1.36
N HIS A 60 -14.29 -15.47 1.18
CA HIS A 60 -15.63 -15.04 0.80
C HIS A 60 -16.65 -15.55 1.84
N PRO A 61 -17.70 -14.76 2.16
CA PRO A 61 -18.69 -15.17 3.15
C PRO A 61 -19.61 -16.30 2.64
N ASP A 62 -19.81 -16.38 1.32
CA ASP A 62 -20.56 -17.44 0.64
C ASP A 62 -20.07 -17.62 -0.81
N ASP A 63 -20.62 -18.63 -1.50
CA ASP A 63 -20.28 -18.98 -2.89
C ASP A 63 -21.12 -18.22 -3.94
N LYS A 64 -21.90 -17.20 -3.55
CA LYS A 64 -22.79 -16.44 -4.47
C LYS A 64 -22.14 -15.15 -4.97
N PHE A 65 -20.85 -14.95 -4.71
CA PHE A 65 -20.12 -13.81 -5.25
C PHE A 65 -19.90 -13.96 -6.76
N ASP A 66 -19.71 -12.83 -7.44
CA ASP A 66 -19.33 -12.83 -8.86
C ASP A 66 -17.83 -13.09 -8.95
N PRO A 67 -17.34 -14.25 -9.44
CA PRO A 67 -15.93 -14.56 -9.49
C PRO A 67 -15.15 -13.69 -10.46
N GLU A 68 -15.81 -13.05 -11.43
CA GLU A 68 -15.14 -12.19 -12.42
C GLU A 68 -15.13 -10.71 -12.00
N ALA A 69 -15.69 -10.37 -10.84
CA ALA A 69 -15.69 -9.00 -10.34
C ALA A 69 -14.28 -8.56 -9.90
N LEU A 70 -13.62 -7.72 -10.70
CA LEU A 70 -12.29 -7.20 -10.42
C LEU A 70 -12.34 -5.87 -9.64
N PRO A 71 -11.61 -5.74 -8.52
CA PRO A 71 -11.48 -4.48 -7.79
C PRO A 71 -10.51 -3.53 -8.51
N ILE A 72 -10.80 -2.23 -8.51
CA ILE A 72 -9.84 -1.21 -8.95
C ILE A 72 -9.05 -0.70 -7.75
N VAL A 73 -7.71 -0.81 -7.78
CA VAL A 73 -6.84 -0.21 -6.77
C VAL A 73 -5.94 0.83 -7.44
N ASN A 74 -6.13 2.11 -7.10
CA ASN A 74 -5.44 3.21 -7.77
C ASN A 74 -5.21 4.42 -6.85
N GLY A 75 -4.07 5.09 -6.91
CA GLY A 75 -3.88 6.38 -6.27
C GLY A 75 -3.69 6.24 -4.76
N ILE A 76 -2.71 5.45 -4.35
CA ILE A 76 -2.34 5.25 -2.94
C ILE A 76 -0.99 5.91 -2.70
N THR A 77 -0.98 6.95 -1.88
CA THR A 77 0.21 7.74 -1.57
C THR A 77 0.70 7.49 -0.15
N PHE A 78 1.97 7.14 -0.04
CA PHE A 78 2.73 7.00 1.20
C PHE A 78 3.78 8.12 1.23
N LYS A 79 3.67 9.02 2.20
CA LYS A 79 4.51 10.20 2.29
C LYS A 79 5.11 10.35 3.69
N ASN A 80 6.39 10.69 3.77
CA ASN A 80 7.08 10.94 5.04
C ASN A 80 6.92 9.77 6.02
N ILE A 81 7.29 8.58 5.58
CA ILE A 81 7.17 7.38 6.41
C ILE A 81 8.56 6.96 6.86
N VAL A 82 8.73 6.70 8.15
CA VAL A 82 9.98 6.17 8.68
C VAL A 82 9.72 4.90 9.47
N GLY A 83 10.68 3.99 9.47
CA GLY A 83 10.60 2.81 10.31
C GLY A 83 11.93 2.29 10.80
N MET A 84 11.93 1.75 12.02
CA MET A 84 13.08 1.11 12.63
C MET A 84 12.78 -0.35 12.97
N ASN A 85 13.76 -1.22 12.73
CA ASN A 85 13.63 -2.64 12.99
C ASN A 85 12.45 -3.25 12.21
N VAL A 86 12.41 -2.97 10.91
CA VAL A 86 11.43 -3.53 9.97
C VAL A 86 12.01 -4.76 9.28
N THR A 87 11.27 -5.86 9.12
CA THR A 87 11.82 -7.04 8.41
C THR A 87 11.64 -6.92 6.90
N ILE A 88 10.43 -6.56 6.44
CA ILE A 88 10.06 -6.38 5.03
C ILE A 88 9.43 -5.00 4.88
N ALA A 89 9.99 -4.18 4.01
CA ALA A 89 9.52 -2.81 3.76
C ALA A 89 8.15 -2.80 3.07
N GLY A 90 7.95 -3.66 2.07
CA GLY A 90 6.64 -3.78 1.45
C GLY A 90 6.40 -5.05 0.65
N ASN A 91 5.13 -5.45 0.57
CA ASN A 91 4.65 -6.52 -0.29
C ASN A 91 3.45 -5.99 -1.07
N PHE A 92 3.67 -5.68 -2.35
CA PHE A 92 2.70 -5.10 -3.28
C PHE A 92 2.41 -6.11 -4.39
N SER A 93 1.36 -6.90 -4.21
CA SER A 93 0.95 -7.93 -5.16
C SER A 93 -0.46 -7.65 -5.66
N GLY A 94 -0.55 -7.00 -6.82
CA GLY A 94 -1.79 -6.75 -7.53
C GLY A 94 -2.33 -7.99 -8.25
N ILE A 95 -3.50 -7.83 -8.85
CA ILE A 95 -4.16 -8.89 -9.64
C ILE A 95 -3.67 -8.75 -11.09
N PRO A 96 -3.21 -9.82 -11.77
CA PRO A 96 -2.75 -9.73 -13.16
C PRO A 96 -3.76 -9.07 -14.12
N GLU A 97 -5.05 -9.38 -13.97
CA GLU A 97 -6.15 -8.84 -14.78
C GLU A 97 -6.58 -7.43 -14.33
N SER A 98 -6.21 -7.00 -13.13
CA SER A 98 -6.45 -5.66 -12.61
C SER A 98 -5.27 -5.19 -11.76
N PRO A 99 -4.15 -4.80 -12.40
CA PRO A 99 -2.95 -4.37 -11.68
C PRO A 99 -3.22 -3.19 -10.76
N PHE A 100 -2.51 -3.12 -9.64
CA PHE A 100 -2.63 -1.98 -8.73
C PHE A 100 -1.76 -0.83 -9.24
N THR A 101 -2.35 0.34 -9.47
CA THR A 101 -1.68 1.45 -10.17
C THR A 101 -1.65 2.70 -9.31
N GLY A 102 -0.89 3.72 -9.73
CA GLY A 102 -0.84 5.00 -9.00
C GLY A 102 -0.34 4.85 -7.56
N ILE A 103 0.55 3.89 -7.31
CA ILE A 103 1.21 3.76 -6.01
C ILE A 103 2.33 4.81 -5.94
N CYS A 104 2.34 5.60 -4.88
CA CYS A 104 3.25 6.71 -4.72
C CYS A 104 4.02 6.58 -3.40
N LEU A 105 5.35 6.48 -3.46
CA LEU A 105 6.22 6.46 -2.29
C LEU A 105 7.11 7.73 -2.28
N SER A 106 6.87 8.66 -1.36
CA SER A 106 7.66 9.91 -1.28
C SER A 106 8.26 10.06 0.11
N ASN A 107 9.59 10.16 0.19
CA ASN A 107 10.32 10.30 1.45
C ASN A 107 9.97 9.16 2.44
N VAL A 108 10.27 7.92 2.02
CA VAL A 108 9.99 6.69 2.79
C VAL A 108 11.30 6.02 3.18
N ALA A 109 11.55 5.79 4.47
CA ALA A 109 12.81 5.25 4.94
C ALA A 109 12.62 4.13 6.00
N PHE A 110 13.03 2.91 5.69
CA PHE A 110 13.00 1.77 6.60
C PHE A 110 14.41 1.29 6.95
N THR A 111 14.72 1.26 8.24
CA THR A 111 15.90 0.60 8.78
C THR A 111 15.56 -0.86 9.06
N LEU A 112 16.17 -1.77 8.29
CA LEU A 112 15.82 -3.18 8.35
C LEU A 112 16.43 -3.90 9.56
N ASN A 113 15.76 -4.96 10.02
CA ASN A 113 16.29 -5.87 11.03
C ASN A 113 17.43 -6.73 10.41
N PRO A 114 18.63 -6.79 11.01
CA PRO A 114 19.76 -7.55 10.49
C PRO A 114 19.66 -9.09 10.64
N LYS A 115 18.61 -9.63 11.28
CA LYS A 115 18.45 -11.10 11.43
C LYS A 115 18.20 -11.79 10.08
N PRO A 116 18.67 -13.05 9.89
CA PRO A 116 18.66 -13.69 8.58
C PRO A 116 17.29 -14.32 8.31
N SER A 117 16.37 -13.59 7.71
CA SER A 117 15.34 -14.21 6.87
C SER A 117 15.91 -14.34 5.48
N THR A 118 16.61 -15.46 5.25
CA THR A 118 16.89 -16.10 3.95
C THR A 118 16.30 -15.33 2.76
N SER A 119 17.15 -14.59 2.03
CA SER A 119 16.90 -14.08 0.67
C SER A 119 15.61 -13.30 0.42
N SER A 120 15.03 -12.62 1.41
CA SER A 120 13.84 -11.80 1.17
C SER A 120 14.26 -10.38 0.79
N GLU A 121 14.04 -10.02 -0.47
CA GLU A 121 14.11 -8.63 -0.91
C GLU A 121 13.25 -7.75 0.00
N PRO A 122 13.70 -6.55 0.39
CA PRO A 122 12.92 -5.66 1.26
C PRO A 122 11.55 -5.31 0.68
N TRP A 123 11.45 -5.37 -0.66
CA TRP A 123 10.25 -5.11 -1.42
C TRP A 123 9.91 -6.33 -2.28
N VAL A 124 8.66 -6.75 -2.22
CA VAL A 124 8.10 -7.77 -3.12
C VAL A 124 7.03 -7.07 -3.96
N CYS A 125 7.20 -7.06 -5.28
CA CYS A 125 6.27 -6.42 -6.21
C CYS A 125 5.82 -7.39 -7.30
N SER A 126 4.52 -7.37 -7.62
CA SER A 126 3.95 -8.08 -8.76
C SER A 126 2.65 -7.42 -9.21
N ASN A 127 2.48 -7.25 -10.52
CA ASN A 127 1.28 -6.63 -11.12
C ASN A 127 0.93 -5.28 -10.49
N VAL A 128 1.95 -4.44 -10.28
CA VAL A 128 1.78 -3.09 -9.74
C VAL A 128 2.52 -2.06 -10.59
N SER A 129 2.14 -0.79 -10.48
CA SER A 129 2.90 0.31 -11.06
C SER A 129 2.79 1.59 -10.24
N GLY A 130 3.83 2.41 -10.28
CA GLY A 130 3.87 3.63 -9.50
C GLY A 130 5.17 4.42 -9.62
N PHE A 131 5.26 5.44 -8.76
CA PHE A 131 6.41 6.33 -8.65
C PHE A 131 6.98 6.34 -7.25
N SER A 132 8.29 6.57 -7.16
CA SER A 132 8.95 6.79 -5.89
C SER A 132 10.03 7.86 -5.95
N GLU A 133 10.13 8.62 -4.87
CA GLU A 133 11.14 9.66 -4.66
C GLU A 133 11.68 9.57 -3.24
N LYS A 134 13.01 9.56 -3.08
CA LYS A 134 13.69 9.49 -1.78
C LYS A 134 13.21 8.31 -0.92
N VAL A 135 13.27 7.10 -1.50
CA VAL A 135 12.88 5.86 -0.82
C VAL A 135 14.11 5.02 -0.49
N SER A 136 14.17 4.53 0.75
CA SER A 136 15.23 3.63 1.22
C SER A 136 14.60 2.52 2.10
N PRO A 137 14.90 1.23 1.87
CA PRO A 137 15.72 0.67 0.80
C PRO A 137 15.08 0.88 -0.58
N LEU A 138 15.88 0.74 -1.65
CA LEU A 138 15.42 0.95 -3.03
C LEU A 138 14.21 0.04 -3.35
N PRO A 139 13.08 0.59 -3.85
CA PRO A 139 11.91 -0.19 -4.21
C PRO A 139 12.10 -0.94 -5.53
N CYS A 140 11.13 -1.79 -5.86
CA CYS A 140 11.09 -2.52 -7.13
C CYS A 140 11.01 -1.57 -8.34
N LEU A 141 11.45 -2.04 -9.52
CA LEU A 141 11.47 -1.25 -10.75
C LEU A 141 10.08 -0.74 -11.17
N GLU A 142 9.03 -1.50 -10.85
CA GLU A 142 7.63 -1.20 -11.09
C GLU A 142 7.18 0.11 -10.42
N LEU A 143 7.91 0.56 -9.39
CA LEU A 143 7.62 1.77 -8.61
C LEU A 143 8.57 2.93 -8.95
N LEU A 144 9.32 2.84 -10.05
CA LEU A 144 10.28 3.85 -10.49
C LEU A 144 9.82 4.64 -11.73
N ASP A 145 8.52 4.59 -12.07
CA ASP A 145 7.99 5.25 -13.28
C ASP A 145 7.83 6.76 -13.08
N SER A 146 8.76 7.53 -13.64
CA SER A 146 8.80 8.99 -13.57
C SER A 146 7.63 9.69 -14.29
N SER A 147 6.93 8.99 -15.19
CA SER A 147 5.74 9.53 -15.88
C SER A 147 4.54 9.69 -14.94
N SER A 148 4.56 9.01 -13.80
CA SER A 148 3.50 9.05 -12.78
C SER A 148 3.77 10.03 -11.63
N SER A 149 4.82 10.85 -11.71
CA SER A 149 5.18 11.85 -10.68
C SER A 149 4.06 12.86 -10.36
N SER A 150 3.25 13.24 -11.35
CA SER A 150 2.11 14.14 -11.15
C SER A 150 0.98 13.51 -10.32
N VAL A 151 0.86 12.18 -10.34
CA VAL A 151 -0.14 11.42 -9.58
C VAL A 151 0.14 11.48 -8.08
N CYS A 152 1.41 11.58 -7.68
CA CYS A 152 1.81 11.68 -6.27
C CYS A 152 1.60 13.06 -5.65
N GLY A 153 1.37 14.09 -6.48
CA GLY A 153 1.14 15.46 -6.03
C GLY A 153 -0.34 15.80 -5.82
N SER A 154 -1.26 14.97 -6.28
CA SER A 154 -2.69 15.25 -6.28
C SER A 154 -3.45 14.35 -5.30
N LEU A 155 -3.59 14.80 -4.06
CA LEU A 155 -4.85 14.56 -3.35
C LEU A 155 -5.69 15.84 -3.39
N PRO A 156 -7.03 15.72 -3.48
CA PRO A 156 -7.90 16.87 -3.48
C PRO A 156 -7.69 17.62 -2.17
N SER A 157 -7.49 18.94 -2.27
CA SER A 157 -7.45 19.86 -1.15
C SER A 157 -8.51 19.48 -0.12
N SER A 158 -8.06 19.13 1.09
CA SER A 158 -8.93 18.76 2.21
C SER A 158 -9.94 19.88 2.48
N HIS A 159 -11.17 19.70 2.03
CA HIS A 159 -12.30 20.33 2.69
C HIS A 159 -12.73 19.40 3.83
N ASN A 160 -12.15 19.64 5.01
CA ASN A 160 -12.69 19.32 6.34
C ASN A 160 -13.73 18.19 6.41
N ARG A 161 -13.30 16.92 6.34
CA ARG A 161 -14.09 15.81 6.88
C ARG A 161 -13.21 14.96 7.78
N VAL A 162 -12.98 15.49 8.98
CA VAL A 162 -12.51 14.69 10.12
C VAL A 162 -13.71 13.83 10.56
N ALA A 163 -13.64 12.52 10.34
CA ALA A 163 -14.49 11.59 11.06
C ALA A 163 -13.77 11.26 12.38
N VAL A 164 -14.29 11.78 13.48
CA VAL A 164 -13.90 11.36 14.83
C VAL A 164 -14.67 10.06 15.13
N LEU A 165 -13.96 8.98 15.40
CA LEU A 165 -14.53 7.76 16.01
C LEU A 165 -14.62 7.94 17.52
#